data_AF-A0A9Q4CEL7-F1
#
_entry.id   AF-A0A9Q4CEL7-F1
#
_cell.length_a   1.000
_cell.length_b   1.000
_cell.length_c   1.000
_cell.angle_alpha   90.00
_cell.angle_beta   90.00
_cell.angle_gamma   90.00
#
_symmetry.space_group_name_H-M   'P 1'
#
loop_
_entity.id
_entity.type
_entity.pdbx_description
1 polymer ?
#
loop_
_entity_poly.entity_id
_entity_poly.type
_entity_poly.pdbx_seq_one_letter_code
_entity_poly.pdbx_strand_id
1 'polypeptide(L)'
;MTIKITRKTGIGSGITPVKIRIENEEIVKLDNHQSHFFMPKMEKTKVCVTDWFYGSQEAVLENSNDVVVRINRKALLLNYSMFPFLFYGFVMTSLFATLIALGLCLVSFFYSRKHWFEFVKIK
;
A
#
# COMPACT_ATOMS: atom_id res chain seq x y z
N MET A 1 5.41 -9.96 -24.83
CA MET A 1 4.96 -10.44 -23.50
C MET A 1 5.55 -9.49 -22.48
N THR A 2 4.73 -8.60 -21.93
CA THR A 2 5.22 -7.50 -21.08
C THR A 2 4.16 -7.22 -20.04
N ILE A 3 4.55 -7.14 -18.77
CA ILE A 3 3.69 -6.67 -17.69
C ILE A 3 3.99 -5.19 -17.49
N LYS A 4 2.93 -4.39 -17.45
CA LYS A 4 3.04 -2.97 -17.12
C LYS A 4 2.52 -2.77 -15.70
N ILE A 5 3.36 -2.18 -14.85
CA ILE A 5 2.95 -1.76 -13.52
C ILE A 5 2.98 -0.23 -13.45
N THR A 6 1.83 0.37 -13.17
CA THR A 6 1.69 1.82 -13.03
C THR A 6 1.39 2.19 -11.58
N ARG A 7 2.13 3.12 -11.01
CA ARG A 7 1.81 3.65 -9.67
C ARG A 7 0.73 4.74 -9.77
N LYS A 8 -0.39 4.56 -9.08
CA LYS A 8 -1.43 5.59 -8.88
C LYS A 8 -1.85 5.64 -7.41
N THR A 9 -0.95 6.09 -6.54
CA THR A 9 -1.19 6.13 -5.09
C THR A 9 -1.81 7.44 -4.62
N GLY A 10 -1.80 8.49 -5.45
CA GLY A 10 -2.36 9.80 -5.09
C GLY A 10 -1.63 10.46 -3.90
N ILE A 11 -2.29 11.42 -3.24
CA ILE A 11 -1.70 12.27 -2.19
C ILE A 11 -1.31 11.47 -0.92
N GLY A 12 -2.01 10.37 -0.60
CA GLY A 12 -1.81 9.61 0.63
C GLY A 12 -0.48 8.84 0.78
N SER A 13 0.34 8.78 -0.27
CA SER A 13 1.68 8.18 -0.27
C SER A 13 2.61 8.91 -1.27
N GLY A 14 2.19 10.05 -1.81
CA GLY A 14 2.75 10.65 -3.03
C GLY A 14 4.18 11.22 -2.91
N ILE A 15 4.78 11.24 -1.72
CA ILE A 15 6.07 11.88 -1.47
C ILE A 15 7.24 10.90 -1.58
N THR A 16 7.04 9.62 -1.22
CA THR A 16 8.09 8.60 -1.22
C THR A 16 7.98 7.67 -2.44
N PRO A 17 9.12 7.30 -3.07
CA PRO A 17 9.13 6.26 -4.10
C PRO A 17 8.75 4.92 -3.49
N VAL A 18 7.86 4.20 -4.15
CA VAL A 18 7.38 2.89 -3.71
C VAL A 18 8.27 1.80 -4.31
N LYS A 19 8.70 0.83 -3.50
CA LYS A 19 9.56 -0.28 -3.95
C LYS A 19 8.69 -1.47 -4.35
N ILE A 20 8.74 -1.84 -5.62
CA ILE A 20 8.12 -3.06 -6.14
C ILE A 20 9.18 -4.15 -6.15
N ARG A 21 8.95 -5.20 -5.37
CA ARG A 21 9.73 -6.43 -5.40
C ARG A 21 9.06 -7.38 -6.38
N ILE A 22 9.81 -7.78 -7.39
CA ILE A 22 9.40 -8.76 -8.39
C ILE A 22 10.17 -10.05 -8.09
N GLU A 23 9.47 -11.18 -7.99
CA GLU A 23 10.10 -12.48 -7.76
C GLU A 23 11.07 -12.78 -8.93
N ASN A 24 12.33 -13.09 -8.61
CA ASN A 24 13.43 -13.34 -9.56
C ASN A 24 13.95 -12.10 -10.35
N GLU A 25 13.62 -10.88 -9.92
CA GLU A 25 14.13 -9.63 -10.50
C GLU A 25 14.55 -8.61 -9.43
N GLU A 26 15.17 -7.52 -9.88
CA GLU A 26 15.60 -6.42 -9.01
C GLU A 26 14.42 -5.64 -8.42
N ILE A 27 14.69 -4.95 -7.31
CA ILE A 27 13.71 -4.09 -6.65
C ILE A 27 13.58 -2.79 -7.45
N VAL A 28 12.43 -2.60 -8.08
CA VAL A 28 12.14 -1.40 -8.88
C VAL A 28 11.53 -0.33 -7.98
N LYS A 29 12.07 0.90 -8.04
CA LYS A 29 11.48 2.07 -7.38
C LYS A 29 10.60 2.82 -8.37
N LEU A 30 9.37 3.13 -7.98
CA LEU A 30 8.42 3.87 -8.80
C LEU A 30 7.91 5.11 -8.08
N ASP A 31 8.10 6.27 -8.70
CA ASP A 31 7.45 7.52 -8.29
C ASP A 31 5.99 7.54 -8.70
N ASN A 32 5.22 8.45 -8.11
CA ASN A 32 3.78 8.54 -8.40
C ASN A 32 3.56 8.83 -9.90
N HIS A 33 2.60 8.15 -10.52
CA HIS A 33 2.31 8.17 -11.96
C HIS A 33 3.39 7.58 -12.89
N GLN A 34 4.50 7.06 -12.37
CA GLN A 34 5.45 6.32 -13.20
C GLN A 34 4.93 4.92 -13.52
N SER A 35 5.30 4.45 -14.70
CA SER A 35 5.04 3.09 -15.18
C SER A 35 6.36 2.37 -15.36
N HIS A 36 6.43 1.11 -14.94
CA HIS A 36 7.53 0.22 -15.25
C HIS A 36 7.03 -0.94 -16.11
N PHE A 37 7.83 -1.30 -17.10
CA PHE A 37 7.59 -2.42 -17.99
C PHE A 37 8.67 -3.45 -17.76
N PHE A 38 8.28 -4.68 -17.48
CA PHE A 38 9.21 -5.80 -17.38
C PHE A 38 8.66 -7.00 -18.13
N MET A 39 9.59 -7.85 -18.59
CA MET A 39 9.27 -9.08 -19.31
C MET A 39 9.47 -10.25 -18.35
N PRO A 40 8.39 -10.81 -17.79
CA PRO A 40 8.53 -11.88 -16.81
C PRO A 40 9.17 -13.11 -17.45
N LYS A 41 10.17 -13.70 -16.78
CA LYS A 41 10.84 -14.93 -17.21
C LYS A 41 9.95 -16.18 -17.06
N MET A 42 8.87 -16.08 -16.27
CA MET A 42 7.92 -17.15 -15.97
C MET A 42 6.50 -16.71 -16.34
N GLU A 43 5.60 -17.67 -16.58
CA GLU A 43 4.21 -17.41 -16.96
C GLU A 43 3.41 -16.69 -15.86
N LYS A 44 3.80 -16.91 -14.60
CA LYS A 44 3.26 -16.27 -13.40
C LYS A 44 4.40 -15.70 -12.57
N THR A 45 4.30 -14.44 -12.18
CA THR A 45 5.31 -13.75 -11.35
C THR A 45 4.65 -13.18 -10.12
N LYS A 46 5.19 -13.47 -8.93
CA LYS A 46 4.75 -12.79 -7.70
C LYS A 46 5.37 -11.41 -7.64
N VAL A 47 4.54 -10.43 -7.31
CA VAL A 47 4.96 -9.07 -7.05
C VAL A 47 4.45 -8.61 -5.70
N CYS A 48 5.27 -7.84 -5.01
CA CYS A 48 4.93 -7.24 -3.73
C CYS A 48 5.39 -5.78 -3.73
N VAL A 49 4.57 -4.91 -3.17
CA VAL A 49 4.87 -3.50 -3.01
C VAL A 49 5.25 -3.25 -1.55
N THR A 50 6.32 -2.50 -1.33
CA THR A 50 6.80 -2.11 -0.01
C THR A 50 7.24 -0.64 -0.02
N ASP A 51 6.87 0.10 1.02
CA ASP A 51 7.35 1.47 1.27
C ASP A 51 7.50 1.70 2.77
N TRP A 52 8.75 1.83 3.23
CA TRP A 52 9.09 1.96 4.66
C TRP A 52 8.38 0.91 5.54
N PHE A 53 7.26 1.26 6.17
CA PHE A 53 6.46 0.41 7.06
C PHE A 53 5.17 -0.11 6.43
N TYR A 54 4.87 0.33 5.21
CA TYR A 54 3.67 0.00 4.46
C TYR A 54 3.97 -1.06 3.40
N GLY A 55 3.01 -1.92 3.14
CA GLY A 55 3.17 -2.97 2.14
C GLY A 55 1.87 -3.44 1.53
N SER A 56 1.99 -4.26 0.49
CA SER A 56 0.91 -5.02 -0.10
C SER A 56 1.01 -6.50 0.27
N GLN A 57 -0.08 -7.23 0.05
CA GLN A 57 -0.02 -8.67 -0.09
C GLN A 57 0.71 -9.02 -1.38
N GLU A 58 1.26 -10.23 -1.43
CA GLU A 58 1.82 -10.79 -2.65
C GLU A 58 0.69 -10.98 -3.67
N ALA A 59 0.86 -10.41 -4.85
CA ALA A 59 -0.05 -10.58 -5.98
C ALA A 59 0.63 -11.42 -7.05
N VAL A 60 -0.08 -12.42 -7.58
CA VAL A 60 0.37 -13.20 -8.73
C VAL A 60 -0.10 -12.50 -10.00
N LEU A 61 0.85 -12.01 -10.80
CA LEU A 61 0.56 -11.41 -12.09
C LEU A 61 0.84 -12.41 -13.21
N GLU A 62 -0.12 -12.53 -14.13
CA GLU A 62 0.02 -13.30 -15.36
C GLU A 62 0.58 -12.42 -16.48
N ASN A 63 1.17 -13.07 -17.49
CA ASN A 63 1.68 -12.40 -18.68
C ASN A 63 0.59 -11.53 -19.34
N SER A 64 0.96 -10.32 -19.78
CA SER A 64 0.11 -9.30 -20.44
C SER A 64 -0.87 -8.49 -19.56
N ASN A 65 -0.79 -8.57 -18.24
CA ASN A 65 -1.58 -7.68 -17.39
C ASN A 65 -1.03 -6.23 -17.39
N ASP A 66 -1.91 -5.24 -17.58
CA ASP A 66 -1.67 -3.86 -17.14
C ASP A 66 -2.23 -3.72 -15.72
N VAL A 67 -1.37 -3.37 -14.77
CA VAL A 67 -1.72 -3.37 -13.34
C VAL A 67 -1.38 -2.02 -12.74
N VAL A 68 -2.32 -1.52 -11.94
CA VAL A 68 -2.13 -0.31 -11.16
C VAL A 68 -1.90 -0.66 -9.70
N VAL A 69 -0.87 -0.07 -9.12
CA VAL A 69 -0.68 -0.04 -7.67
C VAL A 69 -1.37 1.19 -7.12
N ARG A 70 -2.36 1.00 -6.24
CA ARG A 70 -3.06 2.09 -5.55
C ARG A 70 -3.10 1.85 -4.05
N ILE A 71 -3.44 2.89 -3.29
CA ILE A 71 -3.66 2.76 -1.85
C ILE A 71 -5.00 2.07 -1.61
N ASN A 72 -5.02 1.10 -0.71
CA ASN A 72 -6.24 0.46 -0.27
C ASN A 72 -7.07 1.43 0.57
N ARG A 73 -8.28 1.73 0.09
CA ARG A 73 -9.20 2.66 0.76
C ARG A 73 -9.58 2.19 2.18
N LYS A 74 -9.63 0.88 2.43
CA LYS A 74 -9.93 0.33 3.76
C LYS A 74 -8.79 0.60 4.74
N ALA A 75 -7.54 0.38 4.31
CA ALA A 75 -6.36 0.68 5.13
C ALA A 75 -6.26 2.18 5.42
N LEU A 76 -6.53 3.02 4.41
CA LEU A 76 -6.57 4.47 4.57
C LEU A 76 -7.63 4.90 5.58
N LEU A 77 -8.86 4.38 5.46
CA LEU A 77 -9.96 4.71 6.37
C LEU A 77 -9.69 4.26 7.81
N LEU A 78 -9.14 3.05 7.98
CA LEU A 78 -8.72 2.55 9.29
C LEU A 78 -7.66 3.48 9.91
N ASN A 79 -6.71 3.94 9.11
CA ASN A 79 -5.69 4.88 9.58
C ASN A 79 -6.29 6.23 9.99
N TYR A 80 -7.27 6.76 9.27
CA TYR A 80 -7.91 8.02 9.66
C TYR A 80 -8.94 7.87 10.79
N SER A 81 -9.43 6.66 11.06
CA SER A 81 -10.44 6.42 12.10
C SER A 81 -9.96 6.70 13.53
N MET A 82 -8.64 6.74 13.76
CA MET A 82 -8.07 7.04 15.08
C MET A 82 -8.17 8.53 15.46
N PHE A 83 -8.20 9.45 14.48
CA PHE A 83 -8.11 10.88 14.74
C PHE A 83 -9.25 11.42 15.60
N PRO A 84 -10.54 11.08 15.38
CA PRO A 84 -11.63 11.56 16.24
C PRO A 84 -11.42 11.19 17.72
N PHE A 85 -10.98 9.96 17.99
CA PHE A 85 -10.72 9.49 19.36
C PHE A 85 -9.48 10.16 19.96
N LEU A 86 -8.45 10.39 19.15
CA LEU A 86 -7.24 11.08 19.58
C LEU A 86 -7.54 12.55 19.93
N PHE A 87 -8.26 13.26 19.07
CA PHE A 87 -8.68 14.64 19.32
C PHE A 87 -9.57 14.74 20.54
N TYR A 88 -10.60 13.88 20.64
CA TYR A 88 -11.48 13.89 21.81
C TYR A 88 -10.74 13.52 23.09
N GLY A 89 -9.90 12.48 23.07
CA GLY A 89 -9.10 12.04 24.21
C GLY A 89 -8.15 13.13 24.70
N PHE A 90 -7.52 13.85 23.79
CA PHE A 90 -6.61 14.94 24.12
C PHE A 90 -7.34 16.19 24.64
N VAL A 91 -8.40 16.63 23.95
CA VAL A 91 -9.13 17.87 24.30
C VAL A 91 -9.94 17.70 25.60
N MET A 92 -10.62 16.56 25.75
CA MET A 92 -11.45 16.27 26.93
C MET A 92 -10.70 15.54 28.03
N THR A 93 -9.37 15.41 27.90
CA THR A 93 -8.49 14.66 28.84
C THR A 93 -9.03 13.27 29.21
N SER A 94 -9.72 12.63 28.26
CA SER A 94 -10.36 11.33 28.47
C SER A 94 -9.35 10.20 28.24
N LEU A 95 -8.97 9.54 29.33
CA LEU A 95 -8.05 8.40 29.30
C LEU A 95 -8.62 7.24 28.48
N PHE A 96 -9.91 6.96 28.59
CA PHE A 96 -10.58 5.91 27.80
C PHE A 96 -10.49 6.17 26.29
N ALA A 97 -10.80 7.39 25.84
CA ALA A 97 -10.71 7.72 24.42
C ALA A 97 -9.26 7.68 23.91
N THR A 98 -8.31 8.09 24.74
CA THR A 98 -6.88 8.01 24.42
C THR A 98 -6.41 6.55 24.25
N LEU A 99 -6.85 5.64 25.12
CA LEU A 99 -6.56 4.21 24.99
C LEU A 99 -7.17 3.60 23.72
N ILE A 100 -8.40 3.99 23.35
CA ILE A 100 -9.04 3.55 22.10
C ILE A 100 -8.25 4.04 20.89
N ALA A 101 -7.84 5.31 20.88
CA ALA A 101 -7.03 5.88 19.81
C ALA A 101 -5.69 5.14 19.66
N LEU A 102 -5.03 4.81 20.78
CA LEU A 102 -3.79 4.04 20.79
C LEU A 102 -3.99 2.61 20.26
N GLY A 103 -5.09 1.95 20.64
CA GLY A 103 -5.46 0.64 20.12
C GLY A 103 -5.70 0.66 18.60
N LEU A 104 -6.46 1.64 18.10
CA LEU A 104 -6.69 1.84 16.67
C LEU A 104 -5.39 2.14 15.90
N CYS A 105 -4.48 2.92 16.50
CA CYS A 105 -3.18 3.21 15.93
C CYS A 105 -2.36 1.93 15.73
N LEU A 106 -2.28 1.07 16.75
CA LEU A 106 -1.58 -0.21 16.66
C LEU A 106 -2.21 -1.13 15.60
N VAL A 107 -3.54 -1.27 15.61
CA VAL A 107 -4.25 -2.10 14.62
C VAL A 107 -4.02 -1.59 13.21
N SER A 108 -4.14 -0.27 13.00
CA SER A 108 -3.84 0.38 11.71
C SER A 108 -2.41 0.10 11.27
N PHE A 109 -1.44 0.25 12.18
CA PHE A 109 -0.03 0.03 11.89
C PHE A 109 0.25 -1.40 11.44
N PHE A 110 -0.25 -2.41 12.17
CA PHE A 110 -0.07 -3.81 11.79
C PHE A 110 -0.81 -4.18 10.51
N TYR A 111 -2.03 -3.68 10.32
CA TYR A 111 -2.81 -3.92 9.12
C TYR A 111 -2.15 -3.33 7.87
N SER A 112 -1.67 -2.09 7.98
CA SER A 112 -1.08 -1.34 6.87
C SER A 112 0.27 -1.93 6.39
N ARG A 113 0.97 -2.69 7.23
CA ARG A 113 2.18 -3.44 6.78
C ARG A 113 1.93 -4.38 5.62
N LYS A 114 0.71 -4.93 5.48
CA LYS A 114 0.36 -5.88 4.42
C LYS A 114 -0.77 -5.41 3.52
N HIS A 115 -1.57 -4.44 3.95
CA HIS A 115 -2.80 -4.06 3.24
C HIS A 115 -2.83 -2.61 2.79
N TRP A 116 -1.74 -1.85 2.94
CA TRP A 116 -1.72 -0.45 2.55
C TRP A 116 -1.81 -0.26 1.04
N PHE A 117 -1.14 -1.11 0.27
CA PHE A 117 -1.17 -1.08 -1.18
C PHE A 117 -1.96 -2.27 -1.73
N GLU A 118 -2.70 -2.02 -2.82
CA GLU A 118 -3.41 -3.05 -3.57
C GLU A 118 -3.09 -2.96 -5.06
N PHE A 119 -3.01 -4.13 -5.70
CA PHE A 119 -2.84 -4.27 -7.13
C PHE A 119 -4.22 -4.39 -7.80
N VAL A 120 -4.47 -3.54 -8.80
CA VAL A 120 -5.73 -3.53 -9.55
C VAL A 120 -5.42 -3.71 -11.02
N LYS A 121 -5.94 -4.78 -11.61
CA LYS A 121 -5.82 -5.03 -13.05
C LYS A 121 -6.67 -3.99 -13.81
N ILE A 122 -6.06 -3.33 -14.78
CA ILE A 122 -6.79 -2.54 -15.79
C ILE A 122 -7.18 -3.53 -16.90
N LYS A 123 -8.47 -3.57 -17.24
CA LYS A 123 -8.97 -4.26 -18.44
C LYS A 123 -8.80 -3.39 -19.66
#